data_AF-A0A1E3W166-F1
#
_entry.id   AF-A0A1E3W166-F1
#
_cell.length_a   1.000
_cell.length_b   1.000
_cell.length_c   1.000
_cell.angle_alpha   90.00
_cell.angle_beta   90.00
_cell.angle_gamma   90.00
#
_symmetry.space_group_name_H-M   'P 1'
#
loop_
_entity.id
_entity.type
_entity.pdbx_description
1 polymer ?
#
loop_
_entity_poly.entity_id
_entity_poly.type
_entity_poly.pdbx_seq_one_letter_code
_entity_poly.pdbx_strand_id
1 'polypeptide(L)'
;MPNSRLLWPTREELRQRYELMDRMMETRGVDVLAALRVDGGLAFIEARAKCRYCQHEGVCRHWLASEGQRGPADFCPNAAFFKSLIES
;
A
#
# COMPACT_ATOMS: atom_id res chain seq x y z
N MET A 1 13.04 22.71 4.59
CA MET A 1 12.24 21.86 5.49
C MET A 1 10.79 21.94 5.04
N PRO A 2 10.12 20.85 4.60
CA PRO A 2 8.71 20.96 4.29
C PRO A 2 7.89 20.81 5.59
N ASN A 3 7.01 21.79 5.76
CA ASN A 3 6.14 22.03 6.90
C ASN A 3 5.10 20.90 7.04
N SER A 4 5.10 20.24 8.19
CA SER A 4 4.14 19.22 8.57
C SER A 4 2.95 19.89 9.26
N ARG A 5 1.74 19.63 8.73
CA ARG A 5 0.37 19.76 9.32
C ARG A 5 -0.54 20.68 8.47
N LEU A 6 -1.53 20.06 7.80
CA LEU A 6 -2.72 20.65 7.15
C LEU A 6 -2.71 20.93 5.63
N LEU A 7 -2.09 20.10 4.81
CA LEU A 7 -2.51 19.98 3.40
C LEU A 7 -3.07 18.58 3.19
N TRP A 8 -4.40 18.49 3.10
CA TRP A 8 -5.02 17.30 2.55
C TRP A 8 -4.40 17.04 1.17
N PRO A 9 -4.03 15.79 0.85
CA PRO A 9 -3.53 15.47 -0.48
C PRO A 9 -4.59 15.87 -1.51
N THR A 10 -4.12 16.38 -2.64
CA THR A 10 -4.98 16.60 -3.81
C THR A 10 -5.63 15.28 -4.22
N ARG A 11 -6.75 15.37 -4.95
CA ARG A 11 -7.43 14.18 -5.50
C ARG A 11 -6.48 13.33 -6.35
N GLU A 12 -5.57 13.99 -7.07
CA GLU A 12 -4.61 13.33 -7.94
C GLU A 12 -3.54 12.58 -7.13
N GLU A 13 -2.95 13.22 -6.11
CA GLU A 13 -2.00 12.54 -5.21
C GLU A 13 -2.66 11.35 -4.50
N LEU A 14 -3.92 11.50 -4.09
CA LEU A 14 -4.68 10.40 -3.48
C LEU A 14 -4.89 9.24 -4.46
N ARG A 15 -5.27 9.54 -5.71
CA ARG A 15 -5.44 8.54 -6.77
C ARG A 15 -4.12 7.81 -7.05
N GLN A 16 -3.03 8.54 -7.27
CA GLN A 16 -1.71 7.96 -7.50
C GLN A 16 -1.25 7.07 -6.35
N ARG A 17 -1.57 7.46 -5.11
CA ARG A 17 -1.21 6.67 -3.94
C ARG A 17 -2.07 5.40 -3.82
N TYR A 18 -3.33 5.47 -4.22
CA TYR A 18 -4.19 4.30 -4.32
C TYR A 18 -3.72 3.33 -5.40
N GLU A 19 -3.43 3.81 -6.60
CA GLU A 19 -2.84 3.02 -7.68
C GLU A 19 -1.51 2.36 -7.26
N LEU A 20 -0.69 3.07 -6.47
CA LEU A 20 0.55 2.51 -5.92
C LEU A 20 0.29 1.33 -4.97
N MET A 21 -0.71 1.43 -4.10
CA MET A 21 -1.08 0.32 -3.22
C MET A 21 -1.62 -0.87 -4.01
N ASP A 22 -2.45 -0.62 -5.03
CA ASP A 22 -3.02 -1.66 -5.87
C ASP A 22 -1.92 -2.43 -6.62
N ARG A 23 -0.91 -1.73 -7.14
CA ARG A 23 0.29 -2.35 -7.73
C ARG A 23 1.11 -3.16 -6.73
N MET A 24 1.23 -2.71 -5.47
CA MET A 24 1.88 -3.50 -4.42
C MET A 24 1.14 -4.81 -4.14
N MET A 25 -0.19 -4.77 -4.07
CA MET A 25 -1.03 -5.94 -3.85
C MET A 25 -0.91 -6.93 -5.02
N GLU A 26 -1.02 -6.43 -6.26
CA GLU A 26 -0.85 -7.23 -7.48
C GLU A 26 0.53 -7.89 -7.54
N THR A 27 1.60 -7.12 -7.33
CA THR A 27 2.98 -7.63 -7.32
C THR A 27 3.18 -8.70 -6.24
N ARG A 28 2.41 -8.63 -5.16
CA ARG A 28 2.47 -9.58 -4.04
C ARG A 28 1.56 -10.79 -4.24
N GLY A 29 0.70 -10.81 -5.26
CA GLY A 29 -0.27 -11.87 -5.51
C GLY A 29 -1.49 -11.81 -4.60
N VAL A 30 -1.80 -10.63 -4.05
CA VAL A 30 -2.97 -10.44 -3.17
C VAL A 30 -4.24 -10.29 -4.00
N ASP A 31 -5.26 -11.10 -3.73
CA ASP A 31 -6.62 -10.85 -4.24
C ASP A 31 -7.24 -9.64 -3.50
N VAL A 32 -7.51 -8.57 -4.26
CA VAL A 32 -8.14 -7.35 -3.73
C VAL A 32 -9.54 -7.63 -3.18
N LEU A 33 -10.30 -8.55 -3.77
CA LEU A 33 -11.62 -8.90 -3.27
C LEU A 33 -11.54 -9.63 -1.93
N ALA A 34 -10.53 -10.50 -1.74
CA ALA A 34 -10.25 -11.09 -0.44
C ALA A 34 -9.88 -10.03 0.60
N ALA A 35 -9.02 -9.07 0.24
CA ALA A 35 -8.65 -7.96 1.12
C ALA A 35 -9.86 -7.13 1.58
N LEU A 36 -10.83 -6.89 0.69
CA LEU A 36 -12.05 -6.13 0.97
C LEU A 36 -13.03 -6.87 1.90
N ARG A 37 -12.95 -8.21 2.00
CA ARG A 37 -13.83 -9.01 2.86
C ARG A 37 -13.33 -9.09 4.31
N VAL A 38 -12.04 -8.84 4.56
CA VAL A 38 -11.47 -8.89 5.91
C VAL A 38 -12.10 -7.82 6.80
N ASP A 39 -12.57 -8.22 7.97
CA ASP A 39 -13.18 -7.35 8.99
C ASP A 39 -14.28 -6.43 8.42
N GLY A 40 -15.09 -6.97 7.49
CA GLY A 40 -16.14 -6.18 6.82
C GLY A 40 -15.60 -5.00 6.00
N GLY A 41 -14.34 -5.06 5.57
CA GLY A 41 -13.66 -4.03 4.79
C GLY A 41 -12.88 -3.00 5.62
N LEU A 42 -12.99 -3.03 6.95
CA LEU A 42 -12.28 -2.08 7.83
C LEU A 42 -10.76 -2.22 7.72
N ALA A 43 -10.26 -3.47 7.65
CA ALA A 43 -8.83 -3.73 7.49
C ALA A 43 -8.27 -3.12 6.19
N PHE A 44 -9.04 -3.18 5.09
CA PHE A 44 -8.64 -2.55 3.83
C PHE A 44 -8.63 -1.02 3.90
N ILE A 45 -9.63 -0.43 4.56
CA ILE A 45 -9.68 1.03 4.78
C ILE A 45 -8.47 1.49 5.61
N GLU A 46 -8.12 0.76 6.66
CA GLU A 46 -6.94 1.02 7.47
C GLU A 46 -5.65 0.90 6.65
N ALA A 47 -5.52 -0.16 5.84
CA ALA A 47 -4.38 -0.35 4.95
C ALA A 47 -4.24 0.79 3.93
N ARG A 48 -5.35 1.27 3.35
CA ARG A 48 -5.38 2.44 2.46
C ARG A 48 -4.93 3.70 3.19
N ALA A 49 -5.34 3.91 4.43
CA ALA A 49 -4.89 5.04 5.25
C ALA A 49 -3.39 4.95 5.57
N LYS A 50 -2.89 3.78 6.00
CA LYS A 50 -1.45 3.53 6.24
C LYS A 50 -0.61 3.80 5.00
N CYS A 51 -1.05 3.33 3.82
CA CYS A 51 -0.35 3.59 2.56
C CYS A 51 -0.37 5.08 2.20
N ARG A 52 -1.51 5.75 2.40
CA ARG A 52 -1.70 7.18 2.11
C ARG A 52 -0.67 8.06 2.81
N TYR A 53 -0.42 7.79 4.10
CA TYR A 53 0.48 8.59 4.93
C TYR A 53 1.90 8.01 5.05
N CYS A 54 2.20 6.92 4.34
CA CYS A 54 3.53 6.31 4.35
C CYS A 54 4.58 7.27 3.75
N GLN A 55 5.74 7.39 4.41
CA GLN A 55 6.84 8.25 3.97
C GLN A 55 7.79 7.55 2.99
N HIS A 56 7.63 6.24 2.76
CA HIS A 56 8.53 5.43 1.93
C HIS A 56 8.05 5.29 0.46
N GLU A 57 7.36 6.29 -0.09
CA GLU A 57 6.83 6.23 -1.47
C GLU A 57 7.93 5.99 -2.52
N GLY A 58 9.06 6.71 -2.43
CA GLY A 58 10.17 6.56 -3.36
C GLY A 58 10.76 5.15 -3.35
N VAL A 59 10.93 4.56 -2.16
CA VAL A 59 11.41 3.18 -1.99
C VAL A 59 10.41 2.20 -2.58
N CYS A 60 9.11 2.41 -2.34
CA CYS A 60 8.04 1.59 -2.89
C CYS A 60 8.06 1.57 -4.42
N ARG A 61 8.14 2.75 -5.05
CA ARG A 61 8.19 2.87 -6.51
C ARG A 61 9.44 2.22 -7.09
N HIS A 62 10.59 2.41 -6.46
CA HIS A 62 11.84 1.77 -6.89
C HIS A 62 11.76 0.24 -6.79
N TRP A 63 11.23 -0.27 -5.68
CA TRP A 63 11.03 -1.70 -5.46
C TRP A 63 10.04 -2.32 -6.47
N LEU A 64 8.97 -1.61 -6.81
CA LEU A 64 8.01 -2.04 -7.86
C LEU A 64 8.59 -1.98 -9.27
N ALA A 65 9.63 -1.17 -9.50
CA ALA A 65 10.27 -1.01 -10.81
C ALA A 65 11.45 -1.98 -11.01
N SER A 66 12.13 -2.38 -9.94
CA SER A 66 13.08 -3.49 -9.99
C SER A 66 12.31 -4.82 -10.04
N GLU A 67 12.97 -5.95 -10.28
CA GLU A 67 12.36 -7.29 -10.15
C GLU A 67 11.94 -7.63 -8.68
N GLY A 68 11.47 -6.65 -7.90
CA GLY A 68 10.97 -6.73 -6.54
C GLY A 68 9.87 -7.76 -6.32
N GLN A 69 9.41 -8.45 -7.37
CA GLN A 69 8.61 -9.67 -7.29
C GLN A 69 9.19 -10.73 -6.32
N ARG A 70 10.52 -10.79 -6.13
CA ARG A 70 11.19 -11.83 -5.33
C ARG A 70 11.65 -11.44 -3.92
N GLY A 71 11.69 -10.15 -3.57
CA GLY A 71 12.25 -9.67 -2.29
C GLY A 71 11.18 -9.32 -1.24
N PRO A 72 11.50 -9.36 0.07
CA PRO A 72 10.59 -8.90 1.12
C PRO A 72 10.34 -7.39 1.01
N ALA A 73 9.11 -6.96 1.26
CA ALA A 73 8.69 -5.56 1.21
C ALA A 73 8.65 -4.93 2.62
N ASP A 74 9.72 -5.11 3.41
CA ASP A 74 9.73 -4.77 4.85
C ASP A 74 9.54 -3.28 5.14
N PHE A 75 9.81 -2.41 4.16
CA PHE A 75 9.52 -0.98 4.25
C PHE A 75 8.01 -0.65 4.22
N CYS A 76 7.19 -1.58 3.72
CA CYS A 76 5.77 -1.37 3.49
C CYS A 76 4.99 -1.56 4.80
N PRO A 77 4.26 -0.55 5.29
CA PRO A 77 3.49 -0.67 6.53
C PRO A 77 2.33 -1.68 6.43
N ASN A 78 1.97 -2.09 5.21
CA ASN A 78 0.91 -3.07 4.95
C ASN A 78 1.48 -4.48 4.66
N ALA A 79 2.79 -4.70 4.73
CA ALA A 79 3.41 -5.97 4.36
C ALA A 79 2.81 -7.17 5.13
N ALA A 80 2.60 -7.02 6.44
CA ALA A 80 2.00 -8.06 7.27
C ALA A 80 0.55 -8.38 6.85
N PHE A 81 -0.26 -7.35 6.57
CA PHE A 81 -1.64 -7.52 6.11
C PHE A 81 -1.70 -8.17 4.72
N PHE A 82 -0.81 -7.79 3.80
CA PHE A 82 -0.72 -8.43 2.49
C PHE A 82 -0.29 -9.89 2.60
N LYS A 83 0.68 -10.18 3.48
CA LYS A 83 1.14 -11.55 3.74
C LYS A 83 0.02 -12.43 4.26
N SER A 84 -0.76 -11.97 5.24
CA SER A 84 -1.87 -12.76 5.78
C SER A 84 -2.92 -13.13 4.74
N LEU A 85 -3.09 -12.32 3.68
CA LEU A 85 -4.04 -12.59 2.59
C LEU A 85 -3.54 -13.62 1.56
N ILE A 86 -2.23 -13.85 1.48
CA ILE A 86 -1.63 -14.82 0.55
C ILE A 86 -1.55 -16.20 1.21
N GLU A 87 -1.40 -16.22 2.54
CA GLU A 87 -1.32 -17.43 3.36
C GLU A 87 -2.71 -17.97 3.78
N SER A 88 -3.80 -17.26 3.44
CA SER A 88 -5.20 -17.64 3.71
C SER A 88 -5.84 -18.35 2.51
#